data_AF-A0A6V7XS45-F1
#
_entry.id   AF-A0A6V7XS45-F1
#
_cell.length_a   1.000
_cell.length_b   1.000
_cell.length_c   1.000
_cell.angle_alpha   90.00
_cell.angle_beta   90.00
_cell.angle_gamma   90.00
#
_symmetry.space_group_name_H-M   'P 1'
#
loop_
_entity.id
_entity.type
_entity.pdbx_description
1 polymer ?
#
loop_
_entity_poly.entity_id
_entity_poly.type
_entity_poly.pdbx_seq_one_letter_code
_entity_poly.pdbx_strand_id
1 'polypeptide(L)'
;MVLNIDLFRVEKGGNPDLIRISQKGRFADVTLVDKVIEADVEWRKERFNLDAINRASKMCSTTIGDKMKKKEQQGGPEELPADFVTKFDALSLDVLKPLSIAQIKCLKKKLDEETVQTNLKMENLEKDRNENLKKIGNLLHDSVPISDNEDDNKVERTFGDCESRKCYSHVDLVTMVDGFDGERGANVAGGRSFFLKGPLVFLEQALIGLALRILSEKGFVPIYPPFFMRKEFMQEVAQLSQFDEELYRVSF
;
A
#
# COMPACT_ATOMS: atom_id res chain seq x y z
N MET A 1 3.16 -4.49 1.29
CA MET A 1 2.17 -5.52 0.88
C MET A 1 0.90 -5.34 1.70
N VAL A 2 -0.28 -5.31 1.07
CA VAL A 2 -1.54 -4.96 1.73
C VAL A 2 -2.65 -5.94 1.35
N LEU A 3 -3.70 -6.07 2.17
CA LEU A 3 -4.84 -6.95 1.87
C LEU A 3 -5.59 -6.51 0.60
N ASN A 4 -6.21 -7.46 -0.10
CA ASN A 4 -7.06 -7.13 -1.24
C ASN A 4 -8.30 -6.35 -0.76
N ILE A 5 -8.57 -5.19 -1.38
CA ILE A 5 -9.71 -4.33 -1.06
C ILE A 5 -11.06 -5.05 -1.22
N ASP A 6 -11.16 -6.03 -2.11
CA ASP A 6 -12.41 -6.77 -2.32
C ASP A 6 -12.81 -7.61 -1.09
N LEU A 7 -11.86 -7.95 -0.20
CA LEU A 7 -12.17 -8.60 1.07
C LEU A 7 -12.97 -7.69 2.03
N PHE A 8 -12.86 -6.37 1.84
CA PHE A 8 -13.60 -5.37 2.62
C PHE A 8 -14.99 -5.06 2.04
N ARG A 9 -15.31 -5.58 0.85
CA ARG A 9 -16.54 -5.28 0.11
C ARG A 9 -17.51 -6.47 0.16
N VAL A 10 -18.59 -6.31 0.90
CA VAL A 10 -19.63 -7.34 1.05
C VAL A 10 -20.27 -7.68 -0.30
N GLU A 11 -20.49 -6.68 -1.16
CA GLU A 11 -21.06 -6.87 -2.49
C GLU A 11 -20.17 -7.65 -3.46
N LYS A 12 -18.87 -7.77 -3.16
CA LYS A 12 -17.89 -8.56 -3.93
C LYS A 12 -17.65 -9.95 -3.34
N GLY A 13 -18.40 -10.33 -2.29
CA GLY A 13 -18.21 -11.58 -1.56
C GLY A 13 -17.13 -11.52 -0.48
N GLY A 14 -16.62 -10.32 -0.17
CA GLY A 14 -15.71 -10.10 0.96
C GLY A 14 -16.43 -10.21 2.31
N ASN A 15 -15.65 -10.50 3.35
CA ASN A 15 -16.15 -10.57 4.72
C ASN A 15 -15.29 -9.70 5.65
N PRO A 16 -15.70 -8.43 5.88
CA PRO A 16 -14.98 -7.52 6.74
C PRO A 16 -14.88 -8.00 8.20
N ASP A 17 -15.84 -8.81 8.68
CA ASP A 17 -15.82 -9.30 10.05
C ASP A 17 -14.64 -10.24 10.31
N LEU A 18 -14.22 -11.03 9.31
CA LEU A 18 -13.00 -11.84 9.42
C LEU A 18 -11.75 -10.97 9.60
N ILE A 19 -11.71 -9.81 8.93
CA ILE A 19 -10.61 -8.85 9.07
C ILE A 19 -10.63 -8.23 10.47
N ARG A 20 -11.83 -7.89 10.98
CA ARG A 20 -11.99 -7.38 12.36
C ARG A 20 -11.55 -8.40 13.40
N ILE A 21 -11.92 -9.68 13.24
CA ILE A 21 -11.49 -10.78 14.11
C ILE A 21 -9.97 -10.93 14.06
N SER A 22 -9.38 -10.91 12.87
CA SER A 22 -7.93 -11.00 12.68
C SER A 22 -7.20 -9.82 13.34
N GLN A 23 -7.70 -8.59 13.22
CA GLN A 23 -7.11 -7.42 13.86
C GLN A 23 -7.21 -7.50 15.38
N LYS A 24 -8.35 -7.95 15.91
CA LYS A 24 -8.54 -8.18 17.34
C LYS A 24 -7.57 -9.25 17.86
N GLY A 25 -7.37 -10.34 17.12
CA GLY A 25 -6.41 -11.38 17.46
C GLY A 25 -4.95 -10.92 17.41
N ARG A 26 -4.65 -9.82 16.72
CA ARG A 26 -3.34 -9.16 16.68
C ARG A 26 -3.20 -8.04 17.72
N PHE A 27 -4.18 -7.84 18.59
CA PHE A 27 -4.23 -6.71 19.54
C PHE A 27 -4.12 -5.34 18.84
N ALA A 28 -4.54 -5.28 17.57
CA ALA A 28 -4.49 -4.09 16.73
C ALA A 28 -5.84 -3.36 16.72
N ASP A 29 -5.81 -2.09 16.28
CA ASP A 29 -7.01 -1.26 16.19
C ASP A 29 -7.98 -1.78 15.12
N VAL A 30 -9.15 -2.22 15.58
CA VAL A 30 -10.24 -2.74 14.74
C VAL A 30 -10.95 -1.62 13.97
N THR A 31 -10.95 -0.38 14.48
CA THR A 31 -11.62 0.77 13.84
C THR A 31 -11.00 1.13 12.49
N LEU A 32 -9.77 0.69 12.24
CA LEU A 32 -9.11 0.84 10.94
C LEU A 32 -9.87 0.15 9.82
N VAL A 33 -10.53 -0.98 10.10
CA VAL A 33 -11.34 -1.70 9.11
C VAL A 33 -12.52 -0.84 8.66
N ASP A 34 -13.19 -0.18 9.61
CA ASP A 34 -14.34 0.68 9.34
C ASP A 34 -13.92 1.92 8.56
N LYS A 35 -12.81 2.56 8.95
CA LYS A 35 -12.23 3.71 8.22
C LYS A 35 -11.89 3.36 6.76
N VAL A 36 -11.34 2.17 6.52
CA VAL A 36 -11.06 1.70 5.14
C VAL A 36 -12.35 1.55 4.34
N ILE A 37 -13.39 0.96 4.93
CA ILE A 37 -14.68 0.76 4.28
C ILE A 37 -15.35 2.10 3.98
N GLU A 38 -15.36 3.03 4.94
CA GLU A 38 -15.91 4.38 4.78
C GLU A 38 -15.22 5.13 3.63
N ALA A 39 -13.88 5.18 3.64
CA ALA A 39 -13.11 5.80 2.58
C ALA A 39 -13.34 5.14 1.21
N ASP A 40 -13.47 3.81 1.14
CA ASP A 40 -13.77 3.11 -0.12
C ASP A 40 -15.19 3.38 -0.62
N VAL A 41 -16.18 3.47 0.27
CA VAL A 41 -17.56 3.81 -0.07
C VAL A 41 -17.64 5.23 -0.62
N GLU A 42 -16.99 6.20 0.02
CA GLU A 42 -16.92 7.59 -0.45
C GLU A 42 -16.18 7.68 -1.78
N TRP A 43 -15.05 6.99 -1.92
CA TRP A 43 -14.30 6.95 -3.17
C TRP A 43 -15.12 6.38 -4.32
N ARG A 44 -15.91 5.33 -4.09
CA ARG A 44 -16.82 4.75 -5.10
C ARG A 44 -17.96 5.69 -5.48
N LYS A 45 -18.51 6.44 -4.51
CA LYS A 45 -19.53 7.48 -4.79
C LYS A 45 -18.96 8.59 -5.66
N GLU A 46 -17.80 9.11 -5.30
CA GLU A 46 -17.11 10.13 -6.10
C GLU A 46 -16.73 9.60 -7.49
N ARG A 47 -16.34 8.33 -7.60
CA ARG A 47 -16.10 7.69 -8.90
C ARG A 47 -17.35 7.63 -9.77
N PHE A 48 -18.49 7.28 -9.19
CA PHE A 48 -19.77 7.28 -9.90
C PHE A 48 -20.16 8.70 -10.35
N ASN A 49 -19.96 9.70 -9.48
CA ASN A 49 -20.19 11.11 -9.80
C ASN A 49 -19.29 11.57 -10.95
N LEU A 50 -18.01 11.18 -10.94
CA LEU A 50 -17.05 11.49 -12.00
C LEU A 50 -17.50 10.89 -13.34
N ASP A 51 -17.98 9.65 -13.34
CA ASP A 51 -18.50 9.01 -14.54
C ASP A 51 -19.77 9.72 -15.06
N ALA A 52 -20.64 10.21 -14.16
CA ALA A 52 -21.80 11.02 -14.52
C ALA A 52 -21.40 12.39 -15.12
N ILE A 53 -20.46 13.09 -14.50
CA ILE A 53 -19.90 14.37 -14.98
C ILE A 53 -19.26 14.19 -16.36
N ASN A 54 -18.47 13.13 -16.56
CA ASN A 54 -17.85 12.82 -17.84
C ASN A 54 -18.89 12.53 -18.94
N ARG A 55 -19.96 11.78 -18.61
CA ARG A 55 -21.08 11.58 -19.53
C ARG A 55 -21.75 12.92 -19.89
N ALA A 56 -22.02 13.77 -18.91
CA ALA A 56 -22.60 15.09 -19.12
C ALA A 56 -21.72 16.00 -19.98
N SER A 57 -20.41 16.06 -19.72
CA SER A 57 -19.45 16.86 -20.50
C SER A 57 -19.36 16.38 -21.97
N LYS A 58 -19.41 15.05 -22.18
CA LYS A 58 -19.49 14.47 -23.53
C LYS A 58 -20.79 14.85 -24.24
N MET A 59 -21.93 14.76 -23.56
CA MET A 59 -23.23 15.19 -24.11
C MET A 59 -23.24 16.67 -24.50
N CYS A 60 -22.72 17.56 -23.64
CA CYS A 60 -22.56 18.98 -23.95
C CYS A 60 -21.71 19.21 -25.20
N SER A 61 -20.62 18.43 -25.36
CA SER A 61 -19.75 18.53 -26.53
C SER A 61 -20.45 18.09 -27.83
N THR A 62 -21.24 17.03 -27.77
CA THR A 62 -22.04 16.54 -28.91
C THR A 62 -23.14 17.54 -29.29
N THR A 63 -23.89 18.08 -28.34
CA THR A 63 -24.96 19.04 -28.61
C THR A 63 -24.45 20.37 -29.16
N ILE A 64 -23.30 20.85 -28.69
CA ILE A 64 -22.60 22.01 -29.30
C ILE A 64 -22.27 21.70 -30.77
N GLY A 65 -21.71 20.51 -31.06
CA GLY A 65 -21.39 20.10 -32.42
C GLY A 65 -22.61 20.07 -33.35
N ASP A 66 -23.74 19.53 -32.89
CA ASP A 66 -24.98 19.45 -33.66
C ASP A 66 -25.63 20.81 -33.90
N LYS A 67 -25.63 21.71 -32.90
CA LYS A 67 -26.14 23.09 -33.06
C LYS A 67 -25.28 23.94 -33.99
N MET A 68 -23.95 23.74 -33.95
CA MET A 68 -23.02 24.41 -34.88
C MET A 68 -23.23 23.95 -36.33
N LYS A 69 -23.51 22.66 -36.56
CA LYS A 69 -23.88 22.14 -37.90
C LYS A 69 -25.18 22.74 -38.43
N LYS A 70 -26.15 23.04 -37.55
CA LYS A 70 -27.45 23.65 -37.90
C LYS A 70 -27.40 25.17 -38.09
N LYS A 71 -26.24 25.82 -37.95
CA LYS A 71 -26.05 27.28 -38.05
C LYS A 71 -26.96 28.09 -37.09
N GLU A 72 -27.25 27.56 -35.90
CA GLU A 72 -27.95 28.32 -34.86
C GLU A 72 -27.09 29.52 -34.40
N GLN A 73 -27.73 30.66 -34.09
CA GLN A 73 -27.02 31.86 -33.62
C GLN A 73 -26.33 31.57 -32.28
N GLN A 74 -25.06 32.00 -32.14
CA GLN A 74 -24.28 31.84 -30.91
C GLN A 74 -24.73 32.78 -29.77
N GLY A 75 -25.54 33.80 -30.08
CA GLY A 75 -25.98 34.81 -29.14
C GLY A 75 -27.14 34.34 -28.26
N GLY A 76 -26.96 34.44 -26.95
CA GLY A 76 -27.97 34.19 -25.92
C GLY A 76 -27.42 34.55 -24.53
N PRO A 77 -28.27 34.62 -23.50
CA PRO A 77 -27.84 34.95 -22.14
C PRO A 77 -26.80 33.92 -21.63
N GLU A 78 -25.68 34.39 -21.08
CA GLU A 78 -24.62 33.54 -20.51
C GLU A 78 -24.99 32.93 -19.14
N GLU A 79 -26.08 33.42 -18.54
CA GLU A 79 -26.55 32.95 -17.25
C GLU A 79 -27.26 31.59 -17.36
N LEU A 80 -26.80 30.66 -16.53
CA LEU A 80 -27.39 29.33 -16.36
C LEU A 80 -28.61 29.45 -15.44
N PRO A 81 -29.76 28.83 -15.79
CA PRO A 81 -30.90 28.76 -14.88
C PRO A 81 -30.51 28.02 -13.59
N ALA A 82 -30.96 28.54 -12.44
CA ALA A 82 -30.55 28.05 -11.10
C ALA A 82 -30.82 26.55 -10.88
N ASP A 83 -31.81 25.98 -11.58
CA ASP A 83 -32.21 24.57 -11.49
C ASP A 83 -31.17 23.59 -12.05
N PHE A 84 -30.19 24.06 -12.83
CA PHE A 84 -29.17 23.20 -13.45
C PHE A 84 -27.90 23.02 -12.62
N VAL A 85 -27.72 23.84 -11.58
CA VAL A 85 -26.47 23.88 -10.81
C VAL A 85 -26.41 22.79 -9.74
N THR A 86 -27.54 22.13 -9.44
CA THR A 86 -27.65 21.27 -8.24
C THR A 86 -27.77 19.76 -8.52
N LYS A 87 -28.02 19.32 -9.77
CA LYS A 87 -28.18 17.89 -10.09
C LYS A 87 -27.60 17.51 -11.47
N PHE A 88 -26.31 17.17 -11.49
CA PHE A 88 -25.63 16.70 -12.71
C PHE A 88 -26.15 15.33 -13.21
N ASP A 89 -26.67 14.49 -12.32
CA ASP A 89 -27.25 13.18 -12.65
C ASP A 89 -28.53 13.23 -13.48
N ALA A 90 -29.20 14.40 -13.52
CA ALA A 90 -30.48 14.57 -14.24
C ALA A 90 -30.31 15.14 -15.66
N LEU A 91 -29.08 15.30 -16.15
CA LEU A 91 -28.85 15.84 -17.49
C LEU A 91 -29.22 14.83 -18.58
N SER A 92 -30.27 15.15 -19.34
CA SER A 92 -30.71 14.41 -20.52
C SER A 92 -30.65 15.28 -21.79
N LEU A 93 -30.60 14.64 -22.97
CA LEU A 93 -30.53 15.35 -24.26
C LEU A 93 -31.72 16.29 -24.49
N ASP A 94 -32.89 15.97 -23.95
CA ASP A 94 -34.10 16.79 -24.11
C ASP A 94 -34.06 18.07 -23.31
N VAL A 95 -33.33 18.06 -22.19
CA VAL A 95 -33.10 19.25 -21.37
C VAL A 95 -31.99 20.12 -21.99
N LEU A 96 -31.05 19.54 -22.75
CA LEU A 96 -29.95 20.25 -23.42
C LEU A 96 -30.32 20.94 -24.74
N LYS A 97 -31.31 20.41 -25.48
CA LYS A 97 -31.78 20.98 -26.76
C LYS A 97 -32.27 22.45 -26.69
N PRO A 98 -33.03 22.89 -25.68
CA PRO A 98 -33.54 24.27 -25.62
C PRO A 98 -32.49 25.32 -25.23
N LEU A 99 -31.32 24.93 -24.70
CA LEU A 99 -30.28 25.88 -24.28
C LEU A 99 -29.52 26.48 -25.46
N SER A 100 -29.02 27.71 -25.29
CA SER A 100 -28.15 28.37 -26.26
C SER A 100 -26.74 27.78 -26.26
N ILE A 101 -25.98 27.99 -27.35
CA ILE A 101 -24.59 27.54 -27.45
C ILE A 101 -23.72 28.16 -26.32
N ALA A 102 -23.99 29.41 -25.94
CA ALA A 102 -23.29 30.10 -24.85
C ALA A 102 -23.54 29.44 -23.49
N GLN A 103 -24.79 29.07 -23.20
CA GLN A 103 -25.17 28.39 -21.95
C GLN A 103 -24.54 27.00 -21.85
N ILE A 104 -24.52 26.23 -22.94
CA ILE A 104 -23.92 24.89 -22.96
C ILE A 104 -22.38 24.97 -22.77
N LYS A 105 -21.72 26.00 -23.32
CA LYS A 105 -20.30 26.27 -23.07
C LYS A 105 -20.02 26.63 -21.60
N CYS A 106 -20.87 27.47 -21.00
CA CYS A 106 -20.78 27.84 -19.59
C CYS A 106 -20.95 26.61 -18.68
N LEU A 107 -21.95 25.77 -18.96
CA LEU A 107 -22.17 24.51 -18.25
C LEU A 107 -20.98 23.56 -18.39
N LYS A 108 -20.42 23.42 -19.60
CA LYS A 108 -19.24 22.59 -19.83
C LYS A 108 -18.05 23.08 -19.00
N LYS A 109 -17.81 24.38 -18.95
CA LYS A 109 -16.74 24.94 -18.12
C LYS A 109 -16.91 24.58 -16.63
N LYS A 110 -18.13 24.69 -16.10
CA LYS A 110 -18.43 24.26 -14.72
C LYS A 110 -18.24 22.76 -14.50
N LEU A 111 -18.62 21.92 -15.47
CA LEU A 111 -18.38 20.47 -15.41
C LEU A 111 -16.88 20.14 -15.42
N ASP A 112 -16.09 20.86 -16.21
CA ASP A 112 -14.64 20.69 -16.27
C ASP A 112 -13.99 21.13 -14.94
N GLU A 113 -14.46 22.23 -14.33
CA GLU A 113 -14.04 22.66 -12.98
C GLU A 113 -14.39 21.62 -11.90
N GLU A 114 -15.62 21.09 -11.91
CA GLU A 114 -16.06 20.05 -10.96
C GLU A 114 -15.28 18.74 -11.17
N THR A 115 -14.95 18.39 -12.42
CA THR A 115 -14.11 17.22 -12.74
C THR A 115 -12.76 17.29 -12.03
N VAL A 116 -12.12 18.47 -12.03
CA VAL A 116 -10.85 18.69 -11.34
C VAL A 116 -11.02 18.54 -9.83
N GLN A 117 -12.09 19.10 -9.26
CA GLN A 117 -12.37 18.99 -7.82
C GLN A 117 -12.64 17.55 -7.39
N THR A 118 -13.47 16.81 -8.14
CA THR A 118 -13.75 15.40 -7.86
C THR A 118 -12.49 14.53 -7.97
N ASN A 119 -11.62 14.77 -8.96
CA ASN A 119 -10.35 14.04 -9.06
C ASN A 119 -9.45 14.26 -7.84
N LEU A 120 -9.31 15.51 -7.38
CA LEU A 120 -8.53 15.82 -6.16
C LEU A 120 -9.12 15.15 -4.92
N LYS A 121 -10.45 15.14 -4.77
CA LYS A 121 -11.13 14.44 -3.67
C LYS A 121 -10.85 12.93 -3.73
N MET A 122 -10.95 12.31 -4.91
CA MET A 122 -10.65 10.88 -5.07
C MET A 122 -9.20 10.54 -4.73
N GLU A 123 -8.23 11.36 -5.14
CA GLU A 123 -6.82 11.14 -4.80
C GLU A 123 -6.57 11.19 -3.29
N ASN A 124 -7.22 12.11 -2.58
CA ASN A 124 -7.11 12.20 -1.12
C ASN A 124 -7.76 10.98 -0.44
N LEU A 125 -8.98 10.61 -0.85
CA LEU A 125 -9.65 9.41 -0.33
C LEU A 125 -8.86 8.13 -0.60
N GLU A 126 -8.18 8.03 -1.74
CA GLU A 126 -7.31 6.91 -2.05
C GLU A 126 -6.06 6.88 -1.16
N LYS A 127 -5.43 8.03 -0.90
CA LYS A 127 -4.32 8.12 0.05
C LYS A 127 -4.77 7.69 1.45
N ASP A 128 -5.87 8.25 1.95
CA ASP A 128 -6.41 7.93 3.28
C ASP A 128 -6.77 6.45 3.41
N ARG A 129 -7.42 5.89 2.39
CA ARG A 129 -7.72 4.45 2.31
C ARG A 129 -6.42 3.64 2.39
N ASN A 130 -5.44 3.94 1.56
CA ASN A 130 -4.20 3.16 1.45
C ASN A 130 -3.33 3.28 2.71
N GLU A 131 -3.33 4.43 3.39
CA GLU A 131 -2.63 4.62 4.66
C GLU A 131 -3.22 3.75 5.78
N ASN A 132 -4.54 3.66 5.86
CA ASN A 132 -5.21 2.77 6.80
C ASN A 132 -4.98 1.30 6.43
N LEU A 133 -5.05 0.96 5.13
CA LEU A 133 -4.87 -0.40 4.63
C LEU A 133 -3.46 -0.95 4.90
N LYS A 134 -2.43 -0.10 4.88
CA LYS A 134 -1.04 -0.46 5.23
C LYS A 134 -0.87 -0.88 6.68
N LYS A 135 -1.75 -0.42 7.58
CA LYS A 135 -1.71 -0.75 9.01
C LYS A 135 -2.47 -2.04 9.34
N ILE A 136 -3.21 -2.58 8.38
CA ILE A 136 -3.98 -3.82 8.57
C ILE A 136 -3.09 -5.01 8.21
N GLY A 137 -2.89 -5.90 9.18
CA GLY A 137 -2.10 -7.13 9.00
C GLY A 137 -2.82 -8.16 8.11
N ASN A 138 -2.08 -9.17 7.66
CA ASN A 138 -2.67 -10.30 6.94
C ASN A 138 -3.62 -11.10 7.85
N LEU A 139 -4.53 -11.87 7.25
CA LEU A 139 -5.42 -12.78 7.97
C LEU A 139 -4.62 -13.80 8.78
N LEU A 140 -4.97 -13.94 10.05
CA LEU A 140 -4.41 -14.96 10.91
C LEU A 140 -4.87 -16.34 10.46
N HIS A 141 -3.95 -17.31 10.48
CA HIS A 141 -4.30 -18.72 10.31
C HIS A 141 -4.85 -19.27 11.63
N ASP A 142 -5.79 -20.21 11.56
CA ASP A 142 -6.48 -20.78 12.73
C ASP A 142 -5.53 -21.44 13.75
N SER A 143 -4.32 -21.82 13.33
CA SER A 143 -3.30 -22.41 14.20
C SER A 143 -2.46 -21.39 14.97
N VAL A 144 -2.59 -20.10 14.72
CA VAL A 144 -1.76 -19.07 15.36
C VAL A 144 -2.24 -18.85 16.80
N PRO A 145 -1.38 -18.98 17.82
CA PRO A 145 -1.74 -18.68 19.20
C PRO A 145 -2.05 -17.18 19.34
N ILE A 146 -3.17 -16.86 19.98
CA ILE A 146 -3.59 -15.48 20.23
C ILE A 146 -3.05 -15.06 21.59
N SER A 147 -1.91 -14.38 21.60
CA SER A 147 -1.36 -13.69 22.78
C SER A 147 -0.63 -12.40 22.37
N ASP A 148 -0.58 -11.45 23.29
CA ASP A 148 0.15 -10.17 23.16
C ASP A 148 1.58 -10.28 23.71
N ASN A 149 1.95 -11.44 24.26
CA ASN A 149 3.30 -11.71 24.78
C ASN A 149 3.98 -12.86 24.03
N GLU A 150 5.24 -12.67 23.66
CA GLU A 150 6.08 -13.68 23.02
C GLU A 150 6.43 -14.85 23.95
N ASP A 151 6.34 -14.67 25.27
CA ASP A 151 6.55 -15.76 26.23
C ASP A 151 5.49 -16.86 26.11
N ASP A 152 4.32 -16.56 25.55
CA ASP A 152 3.23 -17.52 25.33
C ASP A 152 3.37 -18.30 24.01
N ASN A 153 4.52 -18.17 23.32
CA ASN A 153 4.79 -18.89 22.09
C ASN A 153 4.77 -20.41 22.31
N LYS A 154 3.90 -21.10 21.56
CA LYS A 154 3.78 -22.55 21.60
C LYS A 154 5.02 -23.23 20.99
N VAL A 155 5.67 -24.10 21.76
CA VAL A 155 6.76 -24.94 21.26
C VAL A 155 6.20 -26.07 20.39
N GLU A 156 6.46 -26.02 19.08
CA GLU A 156 5.97 -27.04 18.13
C GLU A 156 6.84 -28.30 18.11
N ARG A 157 8.18 -28.14 18.13
CA ARG A 157 9.13 -29.25 18.06
C ARG A 157 10.42 -28.89 18.79
N THR A 158 11.03 -29.90 19.43
CA THR A 158 12.39 -29.84 19.96
C THR A 158 13.24 -30.89 19.26
N PHE A 159 14.55 -30.65 19.16
CA PHE A 159 15.48 -31.57 18.53
C PHE A 159 16.85 -31.52 19.21
N GLY A 160 17.41 -32.69 19.52
CA GLY A 160 18.68 -32.81 20.23
C GLY A 160 18.56 -32.54 21.74
N ASP A 161 19.68 -32.19 22.36
CA ASP A 161 19.77 -31.81 23.77
C ASP A 161 19.76 -30.27 23.90
N CYS A 162 18.73 -29.74 24.56
CA CYS A 162 18.53 -28.31 24.77
C CYS A 162 18.83 -27.85 26.21
N GLU A 163 19.18 -28.76 27.12
CA GLU A 163 19.41 -28.45 28.54
C GLU A 163 20.90 -28.34 28.89
N SER A 164 21.77 -28.95 28.09
CA SER A 164 23.21 -28.91 28.33
C SER A 164 23.77 -27.48 28.34
N ARG A 165 24.57 -27.18 29.38
CA ARG A 165 25.31 -25.92 29.49
C ARG A 165 26.79 -26.17 29.22
N LYS A 166 27.40 -25.27 28.45
CA LYS A 166 28.84 -25.29 28.12
C LYS A 166 29.57 -24.15 28.83
N CYS A 167 30.90 -24.26 28.92
CA CYS A 167 31.71 -23.38 29.76
C CYS A 167 31.76 -21.92 29.30
N TYR A 168 31.84 -21.66 27.99
CA TYR A 168 32.04 -20.33 27.44
C TYR A 168 30.87 -19.90 26.55
N SER A 169 30.58 -18.59 26.57
CA SER A 169 29.62 -17.96 25.66
C SER A 169 30.25 -17.72 24.28
N HIS A 170 29.40 -17.54 23.25
CA HIS A 170 29.86 -17.21 21.91
C HIS A 170 30.71 -15.92 21.87
N VAL A 171 30.44 -14.95 22.75
CA VAL A 171 31.20 -13.69 22.85
C VAL A 171 32.66 -13.94 23.21
N ASP A 172 32.91 -14.86 24.15
CA ASP A 172 34.28 -15.21 24.56
C ASP A 172 34.94 -16.08 23.49
N LEU A 173 34.20 -17.05 22.94
CA LEU A 173 34.71 -18.00 21.96
C LEU A 173 35.26 -17.32 20.70
N VAL A 174 34.55 -16.31 20.16
CA VAL A 174 35.02 -15.58 18.97
C VAL A 174 36.30 -14.79 19.22
N THR A 175 36.53 -14.37 20.46
CA THR A 175 37.74 -13.68 20.90
C THR A 175 38.88 -14.67 21.12
N MET A 176 38.60 -15.83 21.74
CA MET A 176 39.60 -16.88 22.02
C MET A 176 40.23 -17.46 20.74
N VAL A 177 39.46 -17.57 19.65
CA VAL A 177 39.97 -18.06 18.35
C VAL A 177 40.63 -16.98 17.51
N ASP A 178 40.82 -15.78 18.07
CA ASP A 178 41.29 -14.58 17.38
C ASP A 178 40.55 -14.34 16.05
N GLY A 179 39.22 -14.48 16.08
CA GLY A 179 38.37 -14.46 14.89
C GLY A 179 37.54 -13.19 14.72
N PHE A 180 37.45 -12.35 15.75
CA PHE A 180 36.58 -11.18 15.80
C PHE A 180 37.35 -9.96 16.34
N ASP A 181 37.10 -8.79 15.75
CA ASP A 181 37.62 -7.51 16.24
C ASP A 181 36.52 -6.44 16.22
N GLY A 182 35.90 -6.25 17.38
CA GLY A 182 34.81 -5.29 17.58
C GLY A 182 35.30 -3.87 17.85
N GLU A 183 36.43 -3.69 18.53
CA GLU A 183 36.96 -2.35 18.85
C GLU A 183 37.37 -1.61 17.58
N ARG A 184 38.12 -2.27 16.69
CA ARG A 184 38.49 -1.65 15.40
C ARG A 184 37.27 -1.47 14.50
N GLY A 185 36.33 -2.42 14.53
CA GLY A 185 35.07 -2.31 13.78
C GLY A 185 34.27 -1.07 14.18
N ALA A 186 34.11 -0.87 15.50
CA ALA A 186 33.38 0.27 16.05
C ALA A 186 34.04 1.61 15.70
N ASN A 187 35.37 1.68 15.74
CA ASN A 187 36.11 2.88 15.37
C ASN A 187 36.02 3.22 13.87
N VAL A 188 35.86 2.23 13.00
CA VAL A 188 35.82 2.43 11.54
C VAL A 188 34.41 2.71 11.03
N ALA A 189 33.42 1.93 11.46
CA ALA A 189 32.07 1.96 10.89
C ALA A 189 30.96 2.30 11.89
N GLY A 190 31.32 2.62 13.15
CA GLY A 190 30.37 2.98 14.21
C GLY A 190 29.88 1.81 15.04
N GLY A 191 29.02 2.07 16.02
CA GLY A 191 28.56 1.08 17.00
C GLY A 191 28.00 -0.20 16.37
N ARG A 192 28.25 -1.35 17.01
CA ARG A 192 27.89 -2.72 16.55
C ARG A 192 28.58 -3.20 15.26
N SER A 193 29.47 -2.42 14.68
CA SER A 193 30.31 -2.86 13.56
C SER A 193 31.46 -3.74 14.03
N PHE A 194 31.91 -4.67 13.18
CA PHE A 194 32.97 -5.62 13.51
C PHE A 194 33.80 -6.03 12.29
N PHE A 195 35.03 -6.47 12.53
CA PHE A 195 35.81 -7.23 11.56
C PHE A 195 35.81 -8.71 11.90
N LEU A 196 35.49 -9.55 10.92
CA LEU A 196 35.67 -11.00 10.99
C LEU A 196 37.03 -11.38 10.37
N LYS A 197 37.79 -12.26 11.02
CA LYS A 197 39.15 -12.62 10.61
C LYS A 197 39.47 -14.10 10.81
N GLY A 198 40.50 -14.55 10.10
CA GLY A 198 41.11 -15.87 10.25
C GLY A 198 40.11 -17.03 10.12
N PRO A 199 40.04 -17.94 11.11
CA PRO A 199 39.25 -19.16 11.01
C PRO A 199 37.73 -18.90 10.84
N LEU A 200 37.20 -17.79 11.36
CA LEU A 200 35.76 -17.51 11.28
C LEU A 200 35.32 -17.10 9.88
N VAL A 201 36.20 -16.49 9.08
CA VAL A 201 35.91 -16.18 7.66
C VAL A 201 35.75 -17.47 6.87
N PHE A 202 36.62 -18.46 7.10
CA PHE A 202 36.48 -19.77 6.46
C PHE A 202 35.21 -20.50 6.90
N LEU A 203 34.83 -20.37 8.18
CA LEU A 203 33.58 -20.92 8.70
C LEU A 203 32.35 -20.28 8.02
N GLU A 204 32.33 -18.96 7.87
CA GLU A 204 31.27 -18.24 7.16
C GLU A 204 31.12 -18.74 5.72
N GLN A 205 32.23 -18.81 4.96
CA GLN A 205 32.22 -19.31 3.58
C GLN A 205 31.77 -20.77 3.48
N ALA A 206 32.18 -21.62 4.43
CA ALA A 206 31.74 -23.00 4.50
C ALA A 206 30.22 -23.11 4.74
N LEU A 207 29.66 -22.27 5.63
CA LEU A 207 28.23 -22.22 5.89
C LEU A 207 27.43 -21.74 4.68
N ILE A 208 27.88 -20.68 4.00
CA ILE A 208 27.26 -20.19 2.76
C ILE A 208 27.23 -21.31 1.70
N GLY A 209 28.36 -21.98 1.49
CA GLY A 209 28.47 -23.08 0.53
C GLY A 209 27.57 -24.28 0.88
N LEU A 210 27.51 -24.64 2.17
CA LEU A 210 26.64 -25.73 2.64
C LEU A 210 25.16 -25.39 2.44
N ALA A 211 24.73 -24.19 2.84
CA ALA A 211 23.33 -23.75 2.70
C ALA A 211 22.88 -23.75 1.24
N LEU A 212 23.71 -23.23 0.33
CA LEU A 212 23.42 -23.23 -1.11
C LEU A 212 23.26 -24.64 -1.68
N ARG A 213 24.10 -25.59 -1.25
CA ARG A 213 23.98 -27.00 -1.68
C ARG A 213 22.70 -27.64 -1.18
N ILE A 214 22.39 -27.51 0.11
CA ILE A 214 21.16 -28.07 0.72
C ILE A 214 19.91 -27.54 0.00
N LEU A 215 19.88 -26.24 -0.33
CA LEU A 215 18.75 -25.64 -1.04
C LEU A 215 18.70 -26.07 -2.51
N SER A 216 19.85 -26.16 -3.18
CA SER A 216 19.92 -26.62 -4.58
C SER A 216 19.45 -28.06 -4.73
N GLU A 217 19.82 -28.95 -3.80
CA GLU A 217 19.35 -30.35 -3.77
C GLU A 217 17.83 -30.47 -3.57
N LYS A 218 17.22 -29.49 -2.89
CA LYS A 218 15.76 -29.38 -2.74
C LYS A 218 15.07 -28.72 -3.94
N GLY A 219 15.81 -28.38 -5.00
CA GLY A 219 15.29 -27.80 -6.24
C GLY A 219 15.13 -26.28 -6.22
N PHE A 220 15.69 -25.58 -5.24
CA PHE A 220 15.70 -24.11 -5.24
C PHE A 220 16.77 -23.56 -6.20
N VAL A 221 16.46 -22.46 -6.88
CA VAL A 221 17.40 -21.78 -7.77
C VAL A 221 18.17 -20.71 -7.00
N PRO A 222 19.52 -20.75 -6.95
CA PRO A 222 20.31 -19.73 -6.28
C PRO A 222 20.24 -18.40 -7.03
N ILE A 223 20.01 -17.30 -6.30
CA ILE A 223 19.94 -15.94 -6.84
C ILE A 223 20.83 -15.01 -6.00
N TYR A 224 21.62 -14.16 -6.68
CA TYR A 224 22.42 -13.12 -6.05
C TYR A 224 21.79 -11.75 -6.35
N PRO A 225 21.08 -11.13 -5.39
CA PRO A 225 20.34 -9.90 -5.64
C PRO A 225 21.23 -8.64 -5.49
N PRO A 226 20.82 -7.50 -6.09
CA PRO A 226 21.37 -6.19 -5.73
C PRO A 226 21.13 -5.85 -4.25
N PHE A 227 22.10 -5.18 -3.61
CA PHE A 227 22.01 -4.83 -2.18
C PHE A 227 21.33 -3.48 -1.92
N PHE A 228 21.01 -2.72 -2.96
CA PHE A 228 20.28 -1.48 -2.88
C PHE A 228 19.07 -1.51 -3.82
N MET A 229 18.01 -0.80 -3.43
CA MET A 229 16.75 -0.76 -4.15
C MET A 229 16.25 0.69 -4.24
N ARG A 230 15.57 1.05 -5.34
CA ARG A 230 14.92 2.36 -5.44
C ARG A 230 13.76 2.45 -4.44
N LYS A 231 13.52 3.66 -3.93
CA LYS A 231 12.51 3.94 -2.90
C LYS A 231 11.12 3.42 -3.27
N GLU A 232 10.70 3.61 -4.52
CA GLU A 232 9.39 3.20 -5.03
C GLU A 232 9.15 1.70 -4.85
N PHE A 233 10.11 0.86 -5.24
CA PHE A 233 10.00 -0.60 -5.08
C PHE A 233 10.16 -1.05 -3.62
N MET A 234 11.03 -0.39 -2.85
CA MET A 234 11.19 -0.72 -1.43
C MET A 234 9.90 -0.47 -0.63
N GLN A 235 9.13 0.56 -0.98
CA GLN A 235 7.84 0.86 -0.33
C GLN A 235 6.76 -0.21 -0.56
N GLU A 236 6.91 -1.05 -1.59
CA GLU A 236 5.96 -2.13 -1.86
C GLU A 236 6.22 -3.35 -0.96
N VAL A 237 7.50 -3.61 -0.67
CA VAL A 237 7.96 -4.80 0.09
C VAL A 237 8.16 -4.53 1.58
N ALA A 238 8.57 -3.31 1.95
CA ALA A 238 8.82 -2.93 3.33
C ALA A 238 7.65 -2.14 3.94
N GLN A 239 7.46 -2.30 5.24
CA GLN A 239 6.52 -1.48 6.01
C GLN A 239 7.13 -0.11 6.35
N LEU A 240 6.27 0.88 6.63
CA LEU A 240 6.73 2.24 6.90
C LEU A 240 7.67 2.33 8.12
N SER A 241 7.39 1.58 9.19
CA SER A 241 8.25 1.52 10.38
C SER A 241 9.66 1.02 10.09
N GLN A 242 9.82 0.11 9.12
CA GLN A 242 11.13 -0.42 8.73
C GLN A 242 12.01 0.64 8.06
N PHE A 243 11.41 1.68 7.44
CA PHE A 243 12.19 2.78 6.86
C PHE A 243 12.91 3.63 7.91
N ASP A 244 12.33 3.76 9.10
CA ASP A 244 12.88 4.62 10.14
C ASP A 244 13.90 3.88 11.01
N GLU A 245 13.71 2.58 11.23
CA GLU A 245 14.50 1.80 12.19
C GLU A 245 15.49 0.81 11.55
N GLU A 246 15.19 0.25 10.37
CA GLU A 246 15.94 -0.89 9.80
C GLU A 246 16.70 -0.55 8.51
N LEU A 247 16.22 0.39 7.70
CA LEU A 247 16.74 0.64 6.34
C LEU A 247 17.77 1.78 6.27
N TYR A 248 18.97 1.48 5.77
CA TYR A 248 19.96 2.50 5.44
C TYR A 248 19.61 3.23 4.14
N ARG A 249 19.61 4.57 4.19
CA ARG A 249 19.45 5.41 3.00
C ARG A 249 20.79 5.56 2.26
N VAL A 250 20.80 5.18 0.99
CA VAL A 250 21.92 5.43 0.07
C VAL A 250 21.58 6.64 -0.81
N SER A 251 22.49 7.61 -0.90
CA SER A 251 22.39 8.77 -1.80
C SER A 251 23.64 8.85 -2.69
N PHE A 252 23.41 8.99 -3.99
CA PHE A 252 24.45 9.24 -5.00
C PHE A 252 24.34 10.67 -5.51
#